data_AF-A0A078APK2-F1
#
_entry.id   AF-A0A078APK2-F1
#
_cell.length_a   1.000
_cell.length_b   1.000
_cell.length_c   1.000
_cell.angle_alpha   90.00
_cell.angle_beta   90.00
_cell.angle_gamma   90.00
#
_symmetry.space_group_name_H-M   'P 1'
#
loop_
_entity.id
_entity.type
_entity.pdbx_description
1 polymer ?
#
loop_
_entity_poly.entity_id
_entity_poly.type
_entity_poly.pdbx_seq_one_letter_code
_entity_poly.pdbx_strand_id
1 'polypeptide(L)'
;MLATKTKQVLQLLVPSTRRAFGYSQNELRNLQSKIDRQLKVLDMFTENREFNYEPPQMTYDKATGEINIIERKVEKKATRIIKNMDDMRKEKTEILKELGLDENGRAVDPNEPIDQYAEKLRIATNKMKEEFDIDPSNFYVFSRDSMRVDVGLMIQRPPIFLHFSKRDAEFMKFKNDLMNEYYMNLKPFADEFEEQSKMNENVLAQNPYASKMNMDNYATHQIIDEKTGEIKEYCGASKHFSRVDPNIDDKRSLHFAGEDRTYLIFKNKYTKEWEFPTGKIYFGQTFLKAKQNLFTQLSNDAWKVRYIGGHPMVATIREFTPAEQRDSLNHGLRGVRSYFFPANHYRGFPEYQLDQTDFEDFAWVPKRLLNEYFDRDYYEIFIRACLTR
;
A
#
# COMPACT_ATOMS: atom_id res chain seq x y z
N MET A 1 -4.84 19.11 -54.27
CA MET A 1 -6.25 19.17 -53.83
C MET A 1 -6.45 18.44 -52.50
N LEU A 2 -5.65 18.75 -51.46
CA LEU A 2 -5.65 18.05 -50.16
C LEU A 2 -5.05 18.87 -48.99
N ALA A 3 -5.07 20.21 -49.07
CA ALA A 3 -4.42 21.08 -48.06
C ALA A 3 -5.31 22.18 -47.46
N THR A 4 -6.63 22.15 -47.70
CA THR A 4 -7.55 23.20 -47.25
C THR A 4 -8.58 22.76 -46.20
N LYS A 5 -8.60 21.50 -45.76
CA LYS A 5 -9.58 21.00 -44.78
C LYS A 5 -9.10 20.93 -43.32
N THR A 6 -7.80 21.10 -43.04
CA THR A 6 -7.26 21.01 -41.67
C THR A 6 -7.35 22.30 -40.85
N LYS A 7 -7.58 23.46 -41.47
CA LYS A 7 -7.73 24.74 -40.74
C LYS A 7 -9.12 24.98 -40.15
N GLN A 8 -10.17 24.30 -40.62
CA GLN A 8 -11.53 24.50 -40.11
C GLN A 8 -11.87 23.68 -38.85
N VAL A 9 -11.12 22.62 -38.54
CA VAL A 9 -11.40 21.76 -37.37
C VAL A 9 -10.77 22.31 -36.08
N LEU A 10 -9.68 23.08 -36.18
CA LEU A 10 -9.01 23.69 -35.02
C LEU A 10 -9.68 24.97 -34.51
N GLN A 11 -10.63 25.56 -35.24
CA GLN A 11 -11.43 26.71 -34.78
C GLN A 11 -12.71 26.32 -34.03
N LEU A 12 -13.09 25.03 -34.03
CA LEU A 12 -14.30 24.54 -33.35
C LEU A 12 -14.06 24.00 -31.93
N LEU A 13 -12.82 24.00 -31.44
CA LEU A 13 -12.44 23.46 -30.12
C LEU A 13 -11.92 24.50 -29.11
N VAL A 14 -11.99 25.79 -29.44
CA VAL A 14 -11.75 26.86 -28.46
C VAL A 14 -13.05 27.62 -28.28
N PRO A 15 -13.78 27.45 -27.16
CA PRO A 15 -14.93 28.29 -26.88
C PRO A 15 -14.44 29.73 -26.74
N SER A 16 -14.83 30.59 -27.69
CA SER A 16 -14.53 32.02 -27.67
C SER A 16 -15.44 32.80 -26.72
N THR A 17 -15.77 32.22 -25.56
CA THR A 17 -16.44 32.95 -24.49
C THR A 17 -15.37 33.57 -23.60
N ARG A 18 -14.94 34.80 -23.96
CA ARG A 18 -14.47 35.76 -22.95
C ARG A 18 -15.65 36.12 -22.04
N ARG A 19 -16.10 35.17 -21.21
CA ARG A 19 -16.81 35.51 -19.98
C ARG A 19 -15.72 35.90 -19.00
N ALA A 20 -15.65 37.18 -18.65
CA ALA A 20 -14.93 37.62 -17.48
C ALA A 20 -15.62 36.96 -16.27
N PHE A 21 -15.17 35.75 -15.92
CA PHE A 21 -15.50 35.15 -14.65
C PHE A 21 -14.75 35.97 -13.60
N GLY A 22 -15.46 36.93 -13.01
CA GLY A 22 -15.04 37.54 -11.76
C GLY A 22 -15.08 36.45 -10.70
N TYR A 23 -13.97 35.74 -10.53
CA TYR A 23 -13.78 34.90 -9.36
C TYR A 23 -13.94 35.78 -8.13
N SER A 24 -14.73 35.33 -7.17
CA SER A 24 -14.74 35.98 -5.86
C SER A 24 -13.33 35.93 -5.26
N GLN A 25 -12.97 36.90 -4.42
CA GLN A 25 -11.64 36.91 -3.78
C GLN A 25 -11.36 35.61 -3.01
N ASN A 26 -12.42 34.95 -2.51
CA ASN A 26 -12.31 33.66 -1.83
C ASN A 26 -11.97 32.51 -2.80
N GLU A 27 -12.56 32.49 -4.00
CA GLU A 27 -12.21 31.51 -5.02
C GLU A 27 -10.79 31.71 -5.53
N LEU A 28 -10.34 32.96 -5.71
CA LEU A 28 -8.95 33.27 -6.05
C LEU A 28 -7.99 32.78 -4.96
N ARG A 29 -8.28 33.03 -3.68
CA ARG A 29 -7.47 32.52 -2.56
C ARG A 29 -7.45 30.99 -2.52
N ASN A 30 -8.58 30.35 -2.77
CA ASN A 30 -8.66 28.88 -2.81
C ASN A 30 -7.85 28.31 -3.96
N LEU A 31 -7.94 28.91 -5.16
CA LEU A 31 -7.14 28.55 -6.33
C LEU A 31 -5.64 28.77 -6.08
N GLN A 32 -5.26 29.92 -5.54
CA GLN A 32 -3.89 30.23 -5.15
C GLN A 32 -3.35 29.18 -4.17
N SER A 33 -4.13 28.86 -3.12
CA SER A 33 -3.72 27.85 -2.13
C SER A 33 -3.57 26.44 -2.73
N LYS A 34 -4.37 26.13 -3.75
CA LYS A 34 -4.32 24.84 -4.46
C LYS A 34 -3.08 24.78 -5.34
N ILE A 35 -2.76 25.85 -6.05
CA ILE A 35 -1.54 26.00 -6.85
C ILE A 35 -0.31 25.93 -5.95
N ASP A 36 -0.29 26.66 -4.83
CA ASP A 36 0.84 26.65 -3.88
C ASP A 36 1.06 25.26 -3.27
N ARG A 37 -0.01 24.51 -2.99
CA ARG A 37 0.10 23.11 -2.56
C ARG A 37 0.65 22.21 -3.66
N GLN A 38 0.22 22.39 -4.90
CA GLN A 38 0.73 21.62 -6.03
C GLN A 38 2.20 21.91 -6.32
N LEU A 39 2.61 23.19 -6.26
CA LEU A 39 4.00 23.61 -6.38
C LEU A 39 4.86 23.03 -5.25
N LYS A 40 4.42 23.14 -3.98
CA LYS A 40 5.13 22.51 -2.86
C LYS A 40 5.29 21.01 -2.99
N VAL A 41 4.31 20.31 -3.55
CA VAL A 41 4.39 18.88 -3.82
C VAL A 41 5.40 18.60 -4.94
N LEU A 42 5.38 19.37 -6.03
CA LEU A 42 6.38 19.29 -7.10
C LEU A 42 7.81 19.58 -6.60
N ASP A 43 7.97 20.56 -5.71
CA ASP A 43 9.23 20.91 -5.06
C ASP A 43 9.72 19.80 -4.13
N MET A 44 8.82 19.00 -3.54
CA MET A 44 9.19 17.82 -2.74
C MET A 44 9.65 16.64 -3.60
N PHE A 45 9.23 16.55 -4.87
CA PHE A 45 9.47 15.38 -5.73
C PHE A 45 10.51 15.60 -6.83
N THR A 46 11.01 16.82 -7.01
CA THR A 46 12.11 17.10 -7.96
C THR A 46 13.39 17.40 -7.18
N GLU A 47 14.53 16.85 -7.62
CA GLU A 47 15.88 17.18 -7.07
C GLU A 47 16.26 18.66 -7.29
N ASN A 48 15.42 19.39 -8.03
CA ASN A 48 15.55 20.78 -8.41
C ASN A 48 14.63 21.69 -7.56
N ARG A 49 14.62 21.48 -6.24
CA ARG A 49 13.96 22.38 -5.26
C ARG A 49 14.45 23.83 -5.36
N GLU A 50 15.60 24.04 -6.01
CA GLU A 50 16.24 25.33 -6.24
C GLU A 50 16.62 25.54 -7.73
N PHE A 51 15.80 25.12 -8.70
CA PHE A 51 15.98 25.64 -10.07
C PHE A 51 15.50 27.10 -10.15
N ASN A 52 16.19 27.97 -9.43
CA ASN A 52 16.15 29.39 -9.66
C ASN A 52 17.12 29.64 -10.81
N TYR A 53 16.60 29.64 -12.04
CA TYR A 53 17.39 30.10 -13.18
C TYR A 53 17.65 31.59 -13.01
N GLU A 54 18.69 31.93 -12.25
CA GLU A 54 19.28 33.25 -12.29
C GLU A 54 20.25 33.27 -13.48
N PRO A 55 20.06 34.16 -14.46
CA PRO A 55 20.98 34.25 -15.57
C PRO A 55 22.39 34.54 -15.02
N PRO A 56 23.43 33.82 -15.50
CA PRO A 56 24.77 33.98 -14.97
C PRO A 56 25.23 35.44 -15.14
N GLN A 57 25.90 35.98 -14.12
CA GLN A 57 26.51 37.29 -14.23
C GLN A 57 27.72 37.20 -15.15
N MET A 58 27.63 37.84 -16.32
CA MET A 58 28.71 37.92 -17.29
C MET A 58 29.42 39.26 -17.13
N THR A 59 30.73 39.22 -16.97
CA THR A 59 31.59 40.42 -17.01
C THR A 59 32.42 40.36 -18.28
N TYR A 60 32.43 41.46 -19.05
CA TYR A 60 33.20 41.56 -20.29
C TYR A 60 34.40 42.47 -20.05
N ASP A 61 35.60 41.93 -20.26
CA ASP A 61 36.82 42.72 -20.15
C ASP A 61 37.18 43.32 -21.51
N LYS A 62 37.13 44.66 -21.62
CA LYS A 62 37.32 45.38 -22.88
C LYS A 62 38.75 45.31 -23.42
N ALA A 63 39.74 45.06 -22.56
CA ALA A 63 41.14 45.03 -22.96
C ALA A 63 41.53 43.72 -23.63
N THR A 64 40.98 42.59 -23.17
CA THR A 64 41.30 41.25 -23.65
C THR A 64 40.22 40.68 -24.58
N GLY A 65 39.00 41.20 -24.51
CA GLY A 65 37.85 40.73 -25.29
C GLY A 65 37.23 39.44 -24.74
N GLU A 66 37.63 39.00 -23.54
CA GLU A 66 37.13 37.78 -22.91
C GLU A 66 35.88 38.04 -22.06
N ILE A 67 34.95 37.08 -22.06
CA ILE A 67 33.75 37.09 -21.24
C ILE A 67 33.97 36.14 -20.06
N ASN A 68 34.04 36.69 -18.85
CA ASN A 68 34.13 35.92 -17.62
C ASN A 68 32.73 35.68 -17.06
N ILE A 69 32.32 34.41 -17.11
CA ILE A 69 31.08 33.92 -16.48
C ILE A 69 31.40 33.69 -15.00
N ILE A 70 30.86 34.54 -14.13
CA ILE A 70 31.02 34.36 -12.68
C ILE A 70 30.02 33.29 -12.26
N GLU A 71 30.49 32.05 -12.12
CA GLU A 71 29.69 31.00 -11.49
C GLU A 71 29.44 31.39 -10.03
N ARG A 72 28.19 31.74 -9.71
CA ARG A 72 27.78 32.03 -8.35
C ARG A 72 27.88 30.72 -7.57
N LYS A 73 28.93 30.55 -6.77
CA LYS A 73 29.02 29.46 -5.80
C LYS A 73 27.89 29.67 -4.79
N VAL A 74 26.77 28.99 -4.98
CA VAL A 74 25.75 28.88 -3.94
C VAL A 74 26.38 28.01 -2.87
N GLU A 75 26.94 28.63 -1.84
CA GLU A 75 27.31 27.93 -0.61
C GLU A 75 26.02 27.39 -0.01
N LYS A 76 25.70 26.13 -0.32
CA LYS A 76 24.59 25.42 0.32
C LYS A 76 24.95 25.33 1.80
N LYS A 77 24.40 26.25 2.60
CA LYS A 77 24.38 26.09 4.06
C LYS A 77 23.73 24.73 4.31
N ALA A 78 24.47 23.80 4.89
CA ALA A 78 23.96 22.49 5.23
C ALA A 78 22.83 22.68 6.26
N THR A 79 21.58 22.61 5.81
CA THR A 79 20.43 22.64 6.70
C THR A 79 20.40 21.33 7.49
N ARG A 80 20.18 21.44 8.80
CA ARG A 80 20.12 20.25 9.66
C ARG A 80 18.74 19.62 9.47
N ILE A 81 18.71 18.40 8.95
CA ILE A 81 17.43 17.69 8.73
C ILE A 81 16.88 17.24 10.08
N ILE A 82 15.71 17.77 10.46
CA ILE A 82 15.00 17.33 11.66
C ILE A 82 14.28 16.03 11.33
N LYS A 83 14.62 14.96 12.07
CA LYS A 83 14.04 13.62 11.85
C LYS A 83 12.85 13.31 12.77
N ASN A 84 12.68 14.04 13.87
CA ASN A 84 11.66 13.75 14.89
C ASN A 84 11.01 15.03 15.45
N MET A 85 9.77 14.92 15.93
CA MET A 85 9.02 15.99 16.60
C MET A 85 9.68 16.45 17.89
N ASP A 86 10.31 15.54 18.63
CA ASP A 86 10.99 15.91 19.89
C ASP A 86 12.22 16.77 19.64
N ASP A 87 13.00 16.45 18.60
CA ASP A 87 14.13 17.28 18.18
C ASP A 87 13.63 18.65 17.71
N MET A 88 12.52 18.67 16.95
CA MET A 88 11.87 19.93 16.57
C MET A 88 11.46 20.76 17.79
N ARG A 89 10.91 20.13 18.82
CA ARG A 89 10.51 20.83 20.05
C ARG A 89 11.72 21.35 20.81
N LYS A 90 12.79 20.55 20.95
CA LYS A 90 14.03 20.95 21.62
C LYS A 90 14.67 22.15 20.93
N GLU A 91 14.93 22.03 19.64
CA GLU A 91 15.56 23.10 18.83
C GLU A 91 14.67 24.36 18.83
N LYS A 92 13.34 24.20 18.72
CA LYS A 92 12.41 25.33 18.87
C LYS A 92 12.51 25.98 20.25
N THR A 93 12.54 25.20 21.33
CA THR A 93 12.65 25.76 22.68
C THR A 93 14.00 26.43 22.92
N GLU A 94 15.07 25.94 22.31
CA GLU A 94 16.41 26.57 22.37
C GLU A 94 16.41 27.92 21.66
N ILE A 95 15.89 28.00 20.43
CA ILE A 95 15.76 29.26 19.68
C ILE A 95 14.86 30.27 20.42
N LEU A 96 13.76 29.80 21.02
CA LEU A 96 12.89 30.67 21.81
C LEU A 96 13.60 31.19 23.07
N LYS A 97 14.36 30.34 23.77
CA LYS A 97 15.17 30.73 24.94
C LYS A 97 16.26 31.73 24.55
N GLU A 98 16.94 31.55 23.41
CA GLU A 98 17.94 32.51 22.89
C GLU A 98 17.34 33.91 22.67
N LEU A 99 16.06 33.98 22.31
CA LEU A 99 15.36 35.24 22.03
C LEU A 99 14.65 35.82 23.27
N GLY A 100 14.78 35.18 24.43
CA GLY A 100 14.15 35.61 25.69
C GLY A 100 12.63 35.36 25.72
N LEU A 101 12.17 34.32 25.03
CA LEU A 101 10.77 33.87 25.04
C LEU A 101 10.61 32.60 25.89
N ASP A 102 9.42 32.39 26.45
CA ASP A 102 9.08 31.16 27.16
C ASP A 102 8.90 29.96 26.20
N GLU A 103 8.71 28.76 26.73
CA GLU A 103 8.52 27.54 25.93
C GLU A 103 7.26 27.57 25.04
N ASN A 104 6.30 28.42 25.37
CA ASN A 104 5.08 28.65 24.60
C ASN A 104 5.22 29.82 23.60
N GLY A 105 6.37 30.46 23.56
CA GLY A 105 6.67 31.63 22.72
C GLY A 105 6.16 32.96 23.26
N ARG A 106 5.76 33.07 24.53
CA ARG A 106 5.34 34.32 25.18
C ARG A 106 6.55 35.10 25.70
N ALA A 107 6.42 36.42 25.79
CA ALA A 107 7.44 37.27 26.39
C ALA A 107 7.60 36.94 27.88
N VAL A 108 8.85 36.83 28.34
CA VAL A 108 9.16 36.64 29.77
C VAL A 108 8.87 37.92 30.55
N ASP A 109 9.05 39.08 29.92
CA ASP A 109 8.68 40.38 30.49
C ASP A 109 7.28 40.82 29.98
N PRO A 110 6.27 40.94 30.85
CA PRO A 110 4.92 41.34 30.45
C PRO A 110 4.81 42.80 29.95
N ASN A 111 5.84 43.64 30.14
CA ASN A 111 5.83 45.04 29.71
C ASN A 111 6.56 45.29 28.38
N GLU A 112 7.04 44.24 27.70
CA GLU A 112 7.75 44.39 26.43
C GLU A 112 6.80 44.92 25.33
N PRO A 113 7.19 45.95 24.55
CA PRO A 113 6.34 46.50 23.50
C PRO A 113 6.05 45.44 22.43
N ILE A 114 4.78 45.40 21.99
CA ILE A 114 4.22 44.37 21.09
C ILE A 114 5.05 44.20 19.81
N ASP A 115 5.62 45.29 19.29
CA ASP A 115 6.41 45.29 18.06
C ASP A 115 7.74 44.53 18.20
N GLN A 116 8.42 44.66 19.34
CA GLN A 116 9.68 43.95 19.60
C GLN A 116 9.45 42.45 19.78
N TYR A 117 8.34 42.10 20.44
CA TYR A 117 7.91 40.71 20.58
C TYR A 117 7.58 40.06 19.22
N ALA A 118 6.85 40.77 18.36
CA ALA A 118 6.52 40.28 17.02
C ALA A 118 7.78 40.06 16.16
N GLU A 119 8.79 40.93 16.30
CA GLU A 119 10.06 40.80 15.59
C GLU A 119 10.85 39.56 16.06
N LYS A 120 10.93 39.32 17.37
CA LYS A 120 11.54 38.09 17.94
C LYS A 120 10.87 36.82 17.40
N LEU A 121 9.54 36.77 17.35
CA LEU A 121 8.82 35.64 16.77
C LEU A 121 9.12 35.45 15.28
N ARG A 122 9.26 36.55 14.52
CA ARG A 122 9.63 36.49 13.10
C ARG A 122 11.04 35.94 12.92
N ILE A 123 12.00 36.38 13.74
CA ILE A 123 13.38 35.88 13.74
C ILE A 123 13.41 34.39 14.09
N ALA A 124 12.69 33.97 15.14
CA ALA A 124 12.58 32.56 15.52
C ALA A 124 12.01 31.70 14.38
N THR A 125 10.95 32.19 13.73
CA THR A 125 10.30 31.49 12.62
C THR A 125 11.19 31.40 11.39
N ASN A 126 11.96 32.45 11.09
CA ASN A 126 12.89 32.47 9.96
C ASN A 126 14.10 31.57 10.24
N LYS A 127 14.72 31.64 11.43
CA LYS A 127 15.78 30.71 11.85
C LYS A 127 15.32 29.26 11.71
N MET A 128 14.13 28.93 12.22
CA MET A 128 13.57 27.58 12.09
C MET A 128 13.41 27.13 10.64
N LYS A 129 13.04 28.02 9.71
CA LYS A 129 12.88 27.70 8.29
C LYS A 129 14.20 27.63 7.53
N GLU A 130 15.17 28.46 7.91
CA GLU A 130 16.47 28.56 7.24
C GLU A 130 17.46 27.51 7.72
N GLU A 131 17.44 27.16 9.00
CA GLU A 131 18.40 26.23 9.60
C GLU A 131 17.93 24.78 9.54
N PHE A 132 16.61 24.55 9.52
CA PHE A 132 16.04 23.21 9.60
C PHE A 132 15.12 22.88 8.43
N ASP A 133 15.42 21.77 7.77
CA ASP A 133 14.50 21.16 6.81
C ASP A 133 13.76 20.03 7.52
N ILE A 134 12.42 20.11 7.54
CA ILE A 134 11.57 19.06 8.08
C ILE A 134 11.26 18.15 6.91
N ASP A 135 11.80 16.93 6.92
CA ASP A 135 11.42 15.92 5.95
C ASP A 135 10.10 15.27 6.42
N PRO A 136 8.95 15.63 5.82
CA PRO A 136 7.67 15.08 6.25
C PRO A 136 7.62 13.56 6.05
N SER A 137 8.43 12.98 5.16
CA SER A 137 8.36 11.56 4.81
C SER A 137 8.79 10.62 5.94
N ASN A 138 9.46 11.12 6.99
CA ASN A 138 9.85 10.32 8.15
C ASN A 138 8.77 10.28 9.25
N PHE A 139 7.74 11.12 9.17
CA PHE A 139 6.68 11.16 10.17
C PHE A 139 5.60 10.13 9.86
N TYR A 140 5.07 9.49 10.89
CA TYR A 140 3.90 8.65 10.75
C TYR A 140 2.67 9.47 10.39
N VAL A 141 1.84 8.93 9.50
CA VAL A 141 0.50 9.49 9.29
C VAL A 141 -0.30 9.30 10.57
N PHE A 142 -0.98 10.35 11.00
CA PHE A 142 -1.88 10.30 12.13
C PHE A 142 -3.23 10.92 11.79
N SER A 143 -4.28 10.46 12.44
CA SER A 143 -5.63 11.00 12.30
C SER A 143 -5.88 12.18 13.24
N ARG A 144 -7.00 12.90 13.06
CA ARG A 144 -7.33 14.13 13.82
C ARG A 144 -7.43 13.91 15.34
N ASP A 145 -7.74 12.70 15.75
CA ASP A 145 -7.79 12.22 17.14
C ASP A 145 -6.41 11.81 17.70
N SER A 146 -5.32 12.13 16.99
CA SER A 146 -3.94 11.83 17.38
C SER A 146 -3.65 10.33 17.49
N MET A 147 -4.23 9.52 16.61
CA MET A 147 -3.93 8.09 16.48
C MET A 147 -3.00 7.87 15.28
N ARG A 148 -1.97 7.04 15.44
CA ARG A 148 -1.13 6.59 14.32
C ARG A 148 -1.98 5.79 13.35
N VAL A 149 -1.79 5.98 12.06
CA VAL A 149 -2.51 5.25 11.01
C VAL A 149 -1.60 4.18 10.43
N ASP A 150 -2.04 2.93 10.56
CA ASP A 150 -1.36 1.75 10.03
C ASP A 150 -2.19 1.08 8.92
N VAL A 151 -1.51 0.34 8.04
CA VAL A 151 -2.12 -0.56 7.06
C VAL A 151 -2.01 -1.98 7.53
N GLY A 152 -3.12 -2.70 7.51
CA GLY A 152 -3.15 -4.15 7.63
C GLY A 152 -3.45 -4.84 6.31
N LEU A 153 -2.96 -6.06 6.13
CA LEU A 153 -3.29 -6.91 4.99
C LEU A 153 -3.97 -8.18 5.44
N MET A 154 -5.17 -8.44 4.91
CA MET A 154 -5.85 -9.73 5.03
C MET A 154 -5.51 -10.56 3.80
N ILE A 155 -4.35 -11.21 3.82
CA ILE A 155 -3.91 -12.06 2.71
C ILE A 155 -4.61 -13.41 2.81
N GLN A 156 -5.40 -13.75 1.80
CA GLN A 156 -6.16 -14.99 1.74
C GLN A 156 -5.73 -15.84 0.55
N ARG A 157 -5.81 -17.15 0.72
CA ARG A 157 -5.73 -18.12 -0.37
C ARG A 157 -7.13 -18.70 -0.62
N PRO A 158 -7.69 -18.54 -1.84
CA PRO A 158 -8.95 -19.17 -2.21
C PRO A 158 -8.89 -20.71 -2.10
N PRO A 159 -10.03 -21.39 -1.89
CA PRO A 159 -10.15 -22.84 -1.98
C PRO A 159 -9.48 -23.42 -3.25
N ILE A 160 -8.72 -24.49 -3.08
CA ILE A 160 -8.12 -25.29 -4.16
C ILE A 160 -9.14 -26.35 -4.60
N PHE A 161 -9.79 -27.00 -3.64
CA PHE A 161 -10.78 -28.03 -3.89
C PHE A 161 -12.19 -27.45 -3.81
N LEU A 162 -13.01 -27.78 -4.80
CA LEU A 162 -14.44 -27.46 -4.78
C LEU A 162 -15.17 -28.55 -3.98
N HIS A 163 -15.83 -28.18 -2.90
CA HIS A 163 -16.70 -29.09 -2.18
C HIS A 163 -18.10 -29.10 -2.81
N PHE A 164 -18.48 -30.22 -3.42
CA PHE A 164 -19.78 -30.42 -4.02
C PHE A 164 -20.63 -31.34 -3.15
N SER A 165 -21.77 -30.85 -2.64
CA SER A 165 -22.58 -31.67 -1.74
C SER A 165 -23.32 -32.77 -2.50
N LYS A 166 -23.62 -33.89 -1.83
CA LYS A 166 -24.42 -34.97 -2.44
C LYS A 166 -25.78 -34.48 -2.94
N ARG A 167 -26.41 -33.58 -2.20
CA ARG A 167 -27.69 -32.96 -2.58
C ARG A 167 -27.57 -32.15 -3.87
N ASP A 168 -26.48 -31.39 -4.04
CA ASP A 168 -26.26 -30.61 -5.25
C ASP A 168 -26.00 -31.52 -6.46
N ALA A 169 -25.28 -32.63 -6.24
CA ALA A 169 -25.08 -33.67 -7.27
C ALA A 169 -26.38 -34.35 -7.67
N GLU A 170 -27.19 -34.76 -6.70
CA GLU A 170 -28.51 -35.34 -6.95
C GLU A 170 -29.44 -34.36 -7.64
N PHE A 171 -29.42 -33.09 -7.24
CA PHE A 171 -30.19 -32.04 -7.88
C PHE A 171 -29.77 -31.82 -9.34
N MET A 172 -28.46 -31.79 -9.63
CA MET A 172 -27.96 -31.65 -10.99
C MET A 172 -28.32 -32.86 -11.86
N LYS A 173 -28.26 -34.07 -11.28
CA LYS A 173 -28.72 -35.29 -11.95
C LYS A 173 -30.22 -35.21 -12.26
N PHE A 174 -31.06 -34.91 -11.27
CA PHE A 174 -32.50 -34.77 -11.43
C PHE A 174 -32.86 -33.70 -12.46
N LYS A 175 -32.21 -32.54 -12.41
CA LYS A 175 -32.39 -31.46 -13.38
C LYS A 175 -32.06 -31.95 -14.80
N ASN A 176 -30.97 -32.68 -14.97
CA ASN A 176 -30.57 -33.23 -16.27
C ASN A 176 -31.58 -34.27 -16.77
N ASP A 177 -32.04 -35.17 -15.90
CA ASP A 177 -33.06 -36.17 -16.23
C ASP A 177 -34.36 -35.50 -16.71
N LEU A 178 -34.82 -34.46 -16.00
CA LEU A 178 -36.01 -33.69 -16.36
C LEU A 178 -35.82 -32.91 -17.68
N MET A 179 -34.65 -32.31 -17.90
CA MET A 179 -34.35 -31.63 -19.16
C MET A 179 -34.37 -32.58 -20.36
N ASN A 180 -33.93 -33.83 -20.17
CA ASN A 180 -33.93 -34.84 -21.23
C ASN A 180 -35.33 -35.44 -21.45
N GLU A 181 -36.10 -35.68 -20.38
CA GLU A 181 -37.47 -36.21 -20.46
C GLU A 181 -38.41 -35.26 -21.23
N TYR A 182 -38.32 -33.96 -20.95
CA TYR A 182 -39.19 -32.95 -21.57
C TYR A 182 -38.57 -32.26 -22.79
N TYR A 183 -37.44 -32.76 -23.31
CA TYR A 183 -36.74 -32.17 -24.47
C TYR A 183 -36.45 -30.67 -24.34
N MET A 184 -36.29 -30.17 -23.10
CA MET A 184 -35.92 -28.78 -22.83
C MET A 184 -34.42 -28.54 -23.02
N ASN A 185 -33.68 -29.57 -23.41
CA ASN A 185 -32.26 -29.49 -23.67
C ASN A 185 -32.03 -28.83 -25.03
N LEU A 186 -31.32 -27.69 -25.06
CA LEU A 186 -30.88 -27.05 -26.30
C LEU A 186 -29.80 -27.85 -27.04
N LYS A 187 -29.39 -29.01 -26.51
CA LYS A 187 -28.38 -29.90 -27.08
C LYS A 187 -28.50 -30.15 -28.59
N PRO A 188 -29.70 -30.41 -29.17
CA PRO A 188 -29.84 -30.60 -30.62
C PRO A 188 -29.42 -29.37 -31.45
N PHE A 189 -29.49 -28.17 -30.87
CA PHE A 189 -28.98 -26.93 -31.47
C PHE A 189 -27.52 -26.66 -31.09
N ALA A 190 -27.00 -27.37 -30.10
CA ALA A 190 -25.64 -27.25 -29.60
C ALA A 190 -24.66 -28.18 -30.31
N ASP A 191 -25.09 -29.16 -31.12
CA ASP A 191 -24.18 -30.00 -31.91
C ASP A 191 -23.31 -29.12 -32.85
N GLU A 192 -23.86 -28.03 -33.40
CA GLU A 192 -23.10 -27.02 -34.16
C GLU A 192 -22.11 -26.23 -33.28
N PHE A 193 -22.43 -26.05 -31.99
CA PHE A 193 -21.57 -25.40 -31.01
C PHE A 193 -20.62 -26.36 -30.31
N GLU A 194 -20.79 -27.68 -30.43
CA GLU A 194 -19.97 -28.67 -29.74
C GLU A 194 -18.54 -28.63 -30.27
N GLU A 195 -18.36 -28.46 -31.58
CA GLU A 195 -17.04 -28.23 -32.17
C GLU A 195 -16.42 -26.91 -31.69
N GLN A 196 -17.21 -25.84 -31.61
CA GLN A 196 -16.73 -24.55 -31.11
C GLN A 196 -16.40 -24.61 -29.60
N SER A 197 -17.19 -25.35 -28.82
CA SER A 197 -16.96 -25.62 -27.40
C SER A 197 -15.71 -26.48 -27.22
N LYS A 198 -15.50 -27.55 -28.00
CA LYS A 198 -14.28 -28.37 -27.96
C LYS A 198 -13.05 -27.55 -28.33
N MET A 199 -13.12 -26.66 -29.32
CA MET A 199 -12.02 -25.74 -29.61
C MET A 199 -11.72 -24.82 -28.42
N ASN A 200 -12.75 -24.18 -27.85
CA ASN A 200 -12.58 -23.25 -26.73
C ASN A 200 -12.11 -23.94 -25.44
N GLU A 201 -12.64 -25.14 -25.18
CA GLU A 201 -12.32 -25.95 -24.02
C GLU A 201 -10.89 -26.49 -24.14
N ASN A 202 -10.43 -26.93 -25.32
CA ASN A 202 -9.03 -27.29 -25.51
C ASN A 202 -8.08 -26.08 -25.30
N VAL A 203 -8.47 -24.89 -25.74
CA VAL A 203 -7.68 -23.67 -25.53
C VAL A 203 -7.59 -23.28 -24.04
N LEU A 204 -8.60 -23.58 -23.23
CA LEU A 204 -8.66 -23.22 -21.81
C LEU A 204 -8.22 -24.35 -20.87
N ALA A 205 -8.76 -25.56 -21.04
CA ALA A 205 -8.51 -26.75 -20.23
C ALA A 205 -7.11 -27.34 -20.45
N GLN A 206 -6.63 -27.33 -21.70
CA GLN A 206 -5.26 -27.76 -22.01
C GLN A 206 -4.28 -26.61 -22.12
N ASN A 207 -4.60 -25.39 -21.68
CA ASN A 207 -3.67 -24.26 -21.85
C ASN A 207 -2.33 -24.55 -21.16
N PRO A 208 -1.28 -24.99 -21.90
CA PRO A 208 -0.03 -25.39 -21.30
C PRO A 208 0.68 -24.17 -20.73
N TYR A 209 0.34 -22.97 -21.22
CA TYR A 209 0.87 -21.72 -20.72
C TYR A 209 0.39 -21.40 -19.30
N ALA A 210 -0.78 -21.88 -18.89
CA ALA A 210 -1.31 -21.63 -17.55
C ALA A 210 -0.82 -22.67 -16.52
N SER A 211 -0.72 -23.95 -16.92
CA SER A 211 -0.35 -25.04 -16.01
C SER A 211 1.10 -25.52 -16.18
N LYS A 212 1.58 -25.78 -17.40
CA LYS A 212 2.93 -26.31 -17.65
C LYS A 212 4.02 -25.24 -17.63
N MET A 213 3.72 -24.00 -18.00
CA MET A 213 4.68 -22.88 -17.94
C MET A 213 4.69 -22.15 -16.61
N ASN A 214 3.71 -22.42 -15.73
CA ASN A 214 3.78 -21.86 -14.39
C ASN A 214 4.84 -22.60 -13.59
N MET A 215 5.90 -21.89 -13.20
CA MET A 215 7.04 -22.50 -12.49
C MET A 215 6.62 -23.12 -11.16
N ASP A 216 5.58 -22.58 -10.52
CA ASP A 216 5.04 -23.09 -9.26
C ASP A 216 4.49 -24.52 -9.37
N ASN A 217 4.18 -24.97 -10.59
CA ASN A 217 3.63 -26.29 -10.83
C ASN A 217 4.71 -27.36 -11.03
N TYR A 218 5.99 -27.02 -11.19
CA TYR A 218 7.02 -28.06 -11.28
C TYR A 218 7.19 -28.81 -9.96
N ALA A 219 7.43 -30.12 -10.06
CA ALA A 219 7.59 -30.99 -8.91
C ALA A 219 8.77 -30.52 -8.04
N THR A 220 8.45 -30.08 -6.83
CA THR A 220 9.43 -29.72 -5.81
C THR A 220 9.95 -30.96 -5.08
N HIS A 221 9.10 -31.98 -4.94
CA HIS A 221 9.38 -33.21 -4.23
C HIS A 221 8.86 -34.38 -5.05
N GLN A 222 9.60 -35.49 -5.05
CA GLN A 222 9.19 -36.75 -5.64
C GLN A 222 9.23 -37.81 -4.56
N ILE A 223 8.12 -38.51 -4.38
CA ILE A 223 7.99 -39.62 -3.45
C ILE A 223 7.78 -40.86 -4.29
N ILE A 224 8.71 -41.81 -4.22
CA ILE A 224 8.58 -43.11 -4.89
C ILE A 224 7.86 -44.04 -3.91
N ASP A 225 6.71 -44.56 -4.31
CA ASP A 225 5.97 -45.53 -3.49
C ASP A 225 6.68 -46.89 -3.53
N GLU A 226 7.21 -47.34 -2.38
CA GLU A 226 8.02 -48.56 -2.29
C GLU A 226 7.29 -49.82 -2.77
N LYS A 227 5.95 -49.84 -2.70
CA LYS A 227 5.16 -51.02 -3.06
C LYS A 227 4.79 -51.08 -4.54
N THR A 228 4.51 -49.94 -5.16
CA THR A 228 4.03 -49.88 -6.55
C THR A 228 5.11 -49.43 -7.53
N GLY A 229 6.18 -48.78 -7.04
CA GLY A 229 7.20 -48.14 -7.88
C GLY A 229 6.70 -46.86 -8.57
N GLU A 230 5.48 -46.41 -8.26
CA GLU A 230 4.91 -45.19 -8.85
C GLU A 230 5.55 -43.94 -8.22
N ILE A 231 5.92 -42.98 -9.08
CA ILE A 231 6.45 -41.68 -8.67
C ILE A 231 5.29 -40.73 -8.41
N LYS A 232 5.07 -40.36 -7.16
CA LYS A 232 4.13 -39.31 -6.77
C LYS A 232 4.86 -37.98 -6.70
N GLU A 233 4.49 -37.05 -7.58
CA GLU A 233 5.03 -35.69 -7.60
C GLU A 233 4.23 -34.77 -6.65
N TYR A 234 4.94 -34.04 -5.78
CA TYR A 234 4.36 -33.03 -4.91
C TYR A 234 4.97 -31.64 -5.18
N CYS A 235 4.12 -30.62 -5.26
CA CYS A 235 4.51 -29.26 -5.63
C CYS A 235 4.06 -28.27 -4.55
N GLY A 236 4.93 -27.94 -3.58
CA GLY A 236 4.53 -27.17 -2.38
C GLY A 236 3.98 -25.75 -2.61
N ALA A 237 4.22 -25.16 -3.79
CA ALA A 237 3.68 -23.85 -4.18
C ALA A 237 2.49 -23.95 -5.15
N SER A 238 2.20 -25.14 -5.68
CA SER A 238 1.21 -25.32 -6.74
C SER A 238 -0.19 -25.21 -6.19
N LYS A 239 -1.07 -24.51 -6.91
CA LYS A 239 -2.51 -24.53 -6.64
C LYS A 239 -3.26 -25.49 -7.56
N HIS A 240 -2.54 -26.30 -8.33
CA HIS A 240 -3.16 -27.25 -9.22
C HIS A 240 -3.68 -28.43 -8.39
N PHE A 241 -4.99 -28.64 -8.36
CA PHE A 241 -5.66 -29.61 -7.49
C PHE A 241 -5.06 -31.03 -7.56
N SER A 242 -4.54 -31.45 -8.71
CA SER A 242 -3.94 -32.80 -8.88
C SER A 242 -2.55 -32.95 -8.24
N ARG A 243 -1.90 -31.84 -7.84
CA ARG A 243 -0.53 -31.79 -7.29
C ARG A 243 -0.51 -31.38 -5.82
N VAL A 244 -1.69 -31.19 -5.24
CA VAL A 244 -1.91 -30.77 -3.86
C VAL A 244 -2.38 -31.97 -3.06
N ASP A 245 -1.76 -32.22 -1.92
CA ASP A 245 -2.20 -33.27 -1.00
C ASP A 245 -3.46 -32.78 -0.25
N PRO A 246 -4.61 -33.48 -0.37
CA PRO A 246 -5.82 -33.11 0.35
C PRO A 246 -5.72 -33.30 1.87
N ASN A 247 -4.80 -34.13 2.37
CA ASN A 247 -4.72 -34.53 3.78
C ASN A 247 -3.58 -33.84 4.54
N ILE A 248 -3.07 -32.72 4.04
CA ILE A 248 -1.98 -31.99 4.69
C ILE A 248 -2.44 -31.27 5.96
N ASP A 249 -1.78 -31.55 7.08
CA ASP A 249 -2.05 -30.94 8.40
C ASP A 249 -1.03 -29.83 8.77
N ASP A 250 -0.02 -29.60 7.93
CA ASP A 250 0.96 -28.55 8.16
C ASP A 250 0.36 -27.16 7.90
N LYS A 251 0.09 -26.42 8.98
CA LYS A 251 -0.48 -25.07 8.95
C LYS A 251 0.43 -24.03 8.32
N ARG A 252 1.73 -24.30 8.15
CA ARG A 252 2.65 -23.40 7.43
C ARG A 252 2.57 -23.59 5.92
N SER A 253 2.10 -24.75 5.48
CA SER A 253 1.91 -25.02 4.06
C SER A 253 0.74 -24.20 3.50
N LEU A 254 0.94 -23.68 2.28
CA LEU A 254 -0.12 -23.02 1.52
C LEU A 254 -1.31 -23.96 1.25
N HIS A 255 -1.07 -25.26 1.24
CA HIS A 255 -2.08 -26.29 0.94
C HIS A 255 -2.94 -26.66 2.15
N PHE A 256 -2.60 -26.17 3.34
CA PHE A 256 -3.40 -26.44 4.54
C PHE A 256 -4.86 -26.07 4.32
N ALA A 257 -5.76 -26.98 4.69
CA ALA A 257 -7.21 -26.84 4.52
C ALA A 257 -7.58 -26.40 3.08
N GLY A 258 -7.13 -27.15 2.07
CA GLY A 258 -7.34 -26.84 0.66
C GLY A 258 -8.80 -26.66 0.23
N GLU A 259 -9.77 -27.25 0.94
CA GLU A 259 -11.20 -27.06 0.68
C GLU A 259 -11.76 -25.72 1.18
N ASP A 260 -11.18 -25.18 2.24
CA ASP A 260 -11.61 -23.93 2.85
C ASP A 260 -10.81 -22.77 2.26
N ARG A 261 -11.25 -21.53 2.53
CA ARG A 261 -10.43 -20.35 2.36
C ARG A 261 -9.54 -20.16 3.58
N THR A 262 -8.23 -20.05 3.39
CA THR A 262 -7.28 -19.76 4.47
C THR A 262 -6.80 -18.33 4.44
N TYR A 263 -6.48 -17.83 5.63
CA TYR A 263 -5.97 -16.50 5.90
C TYR A 263 -4.57 -16.61 6.48
N LEU A 264 -3.65 -15.80 5.98
CA LEU A 264 -2.30 -15.71 6.52
C LEU A 264 -2.30 -14.83 7.77
N ILE A 265 -1.85 -15.40 8.87
CA ILE A 265 -1.69 -14.73 10.16
C ILE A 265 -0.24 -14.85 10.61
N PHE A 266 0.20 -13.87 11.41
CA PHE A 266 1.55 -13.82 11.97
C PHE A 266 1.49 -13.70 13.47
N LYS A 267 2.49 -14.26 14.14
CA LYS A 267 2.65 -14.14 15.59
C LYS A 267 3.60 -12.99 15.90
N ASN A 268 3.13 -12.00 16.65
CA ASN A 268 3.92 -10.82 17.00
C ASN A 268 5.02 -11.18 18.03
N LYS A 269 6.25 -10.73 17.79
CA LYS A 269 7.42 -10.97 18.65
C LYS A 269 7.23 -10.44 20.06
N TYR A 270 6.58 -9.28 20.20
CA TYR A 270 6.47 -8.53 21.45
C TYR A 270 5.24 -8.91 22.25
N THR A 271 4.07 -9.04 21.62
CA THR A 271 2.82 -9.39 22.32
C THR A 271 2.59 -10.90 22.40
N LYS A 272 3.23 -11.70 21.54
CA LYS A 272 3.00 -13.15 21.35
C LYS A 272 1.60 -13.51 20.87
N GLU A 273 0.79 -12.52 20.52
CA GLU A 273 -0.55 -12.68 19.96
C GLU A 273 -0.46 -12.91 18.44
N TRP A 274 -1.45 -13.63 17.91
CA TRP A 274 -1.59 -13.81 16.47
C TRP A 274 -2.45 -12.70 15.89
N GLU A 275 -1.97 -12.06 14.83
CA GLU A 275 -2.66 -10.97 14.17
C GLU A 275 -2.49 -11.04 12.65
N PHE A 276 -3.25 -10.20 11.96
CA PHE A 276 -2.99 -9.96 10.54
C PHE A 276 -1.78 -9.04 10.41
N PRO A 277 -0.94 -9.21 9.37
CA PRO A 277 0.24 -8.37 9.21
C PRO A 277 -0.14 -6.90 9.09
N THR A 278 0.47 -6.05 9.90
CA THR A 278 0.32 -4.59 9.88
C THR A 278 1.65 -3.88 9.61
N GLY A 279 1.58 -2.69 9.00
CA GLY A 279 2.72 -1.84 8.72
C GLY A 279 2.38 -0.37 8.90
N LYS A 280 3.37 0.42 9.30
CA LYS A 280 3.23 1.86 9.55
C LYS A 280 3.11 2.63 8.23
N ILE A 281 2.26 3.66 8.19
CA ILE A 281 2.20 4.60 7.05
C ILE A 281 2.99 5.85 7.39
N TYR A 282 3.81 6.29 6.43
CA TYR A 282 4.52 7.56 6.51
C TYR A 282 3.85 8.65 5.69
N PHE A 283 4.00 9.91 6.11
CA PHE A 283 3.44 11.05 5.39
C PHE A 283 3.90 11.08 3.93
N GLY A 284 2.98 11.42 3.02
CA GLY A 284 3.21 11.37 1.58
C GLY A 284 3.01 9.99 0.95
N GLN A 285 2.93 8.91 1.74
CA GLN A 285 2.61 7.59 1.21
C GLN A 285 1.10 7.37 1.03
N THR A 286 0.71 6.80 -0.10
CA THR A 286 -0.68 6.34 -0.31
C THR A 286 -0.89 4.98 0.32
N PHE A 287 -2.14 4.60 0.62
CA PHE A 287 -2.48 3.25 1.08
C PHE A 287 -1.97 2.16 0.13
N LEU A 288 -1.99 2.39 -1.18
CA LEU A 288 -1.47 1.41 -2.14
C LEU A 288 0.03 1.19 -1.98
N LYS A 289 0.81 2.27 -1.84
CA LYS A 289 2.26 2.18 -1.64
C LYS A 289 2.59 1.56 -0.29
N ALA A 290 1.87 1.91 0.77
CA ALA A 290 2.04 1.31 2.10
C ALA A 290 1.74 -0.20 2.09
N LYS A 291 0.68 -0.65 1.40
CA LYS A 291 0.37 -2.08 1.20
C LYS A 291 1.51 -2.83 0.49
N GLN A 292 2.10 -2.22 -0.54
CA GLN A 292 3.24 -2.78 -1.27
C GLN A 292 4.46 -2.85 -0.36
N ASN A 293 4.81 -1.76 0.31
CA ASN A 293 5.96 -1.70 1.20
C ASN A 293 5.84 -2.73 2.34
N LEU A 294 4.68 -2.87 2.97
CA LEU A 294 4.42 -3.89 3.99
C LEU A 294 4.66 -5.30 3.43
N PHE A 295 4.14 -5.60 2.25
CA PHE A 295 4.32 -6.91 1.64
C PHE A 295 5.78 -7.19 1.23
N THR A 296 6.48 -6.19 0.70
CA THR A 296 7.90 -6.29 0.36
C THR A 296 8.75 -6.45 1.62
N GLN A 297 8.42 -5.80 2.74
CA GLN A 297 9.09 -6.03 4.03
C GLN A 297 8.87 -7.45 4.55
N LEU A 298 7.68 -8.02 4.36
CA LEU A 298 7.37 -9.37 4.81
C LEU A 298 8.04 -10.47 4.00
N SER A 299 8.12 -10.31 2.67
CA SER A 299 8.46 -11.40 1.75
C SER A 299 9.65 -11.11 0.83
N ASN A 300 10.17 -9.88 0.83
CA ASN A 300 11.13 -9.39 -0.16
C ASN A 300 10.74 -9.74 -1.59
N ASP A 301 9.44 -9.62 -1.89
CA ASP A 301 8.85 -9.88 -3.20
C ASP A 301 9.04 -11.31 -3.74
N ALA A 302 9.41 -12.28 -2.89
CA ALA A 302 9.64 -13.69 -3.23
C ALA A 302 8.40 -14.36 -3.83
N TRP A 303 7.21 -13.92 -3.43
CA TRP A 303 5.93 -14.34 -3.98
C TRP A 303 5.04 -13.13 -4.27
N LYS A 304 3.91 -13.34 -4.92
CA LYS A 304 3.04 -12.25 -5.41
C LYS A 304 1.64 -12.32 -4.82
N VAL A 305 1.15 -11.15 -4.41
CA VAL A 305 -0.24 -10.92 -4.00
C VAL A 305 -0.98 -10.03 -4.98
N ARG A 306 -2.29 -10.25 -5.11
CA ARG A 306 -3.20 -9.36 -5.80
C ARG A 306 -4.05 -8.61 -4.79
N TYR A 307 -3.88 -7.28 -4.70
CA TYR A 307 -4.71 -6.43 -3.86
C TYR A 307 -6.13 -6.31 -4.43
N ILE A 308 -7.14 -6.41 -3.57
CA ILE A 308 -8.55 -6.27 -3.96
C ILE A 308 -9.05 -4.91 -3.48
N GLY A 309 -9.56 -4.11 -4.41
CA GLY A 309 -10.19 -2.83 -4.10
C GLY A 309 -9.25 -1.74 -3.57
N GLY A 310 -9.78 -0.52 -3.52
CA GLY A 310 -9.09 0.66 -2.98
C GLY A 310 -9.48 1.00 -1.54
N HIS A 311 -10.49 0.34 -0.98
CA HIS A 311 -11.06 0.66 0.33
C HIS A 311 -10.73 -0.42 1.37
N PRO A 312 -10.52 -0.05 2.65
CA PRO A 312 -10.34 -1.02 3.71
C PRO A 312 -11.66 -1.74 4.00
N MET A 313 -11.59 -3.03 4.35
CA MET A 313 -12.75 -3.81 4.77
C MET A 313 -13.06 -3.64 6.26
N VAL A 314 -12.00 -3.48 7.06
CA VAL A 314 -12.09 -3.44 8.53
C VAL A 314 -11.13 -2.37 9.03
N ALA A 315 -11.48 -1.74 10.14
CA ALA A 315 -10.56 -0.91 10.91
C ALA A 315 -10.55 -1.36 12.36
N THR A 316 -9.38 -1.37 12.98
CA THR A 316 -9.23 -1.61 14.42
C THR A 316 -8.60 -0.39 15.08
N ILE A 317 -8.86 -0.26 16.38
CA ILE A 317 -8.24 0.77 17.21
C ILE A 317 -7.65 0.05 18.42
N ARG A 318 -6.37 0.30 18.71
CA ARG A 318 -5.69 -0.25 19.88
C ARG A 318 -4.74 0.77 20.49
N GLU A 319 -4.35 0.51 21.73
CA GLU A 319 -3.28 1.25 22.39
C GLU A 319 -1.90 0.81 21.87
N PHE A 320 -0.87 1.62 22.12
CA PHE A 320 0.49 1.26 21.77
C PHE A 320 1.01 0.11 22.63
N THR A 321 1.66 -0.85 21.99
CA THR A 321 2.40 -1.89 22.70
C THR A 321 3.59 -1.28 23.45
N PRO A 322 4.14 -1.94 24.49
CA PRO A 322 5.30 -1.45 25.22
C PRO A 322 6.54 -1.21 24.35
N ALA A 323 6.67 -1.93 23.23
CA ALA A 323 7.75 -1.71 22.25
C ALA A 323 7.53 -0.42 21.46
N GLU A 324 6.30 -0.17 21.01
CA GLU A 324 5.94 1.05 20.25
C GLU A 324 5.98 2.31 21.11
N GLN A 325 5.72 2.22 22.41
CA GLN A 325 5.82 3.36 23.34
C GLN A 325 7.25 3.89 23.50
N ARG A 326 8.27 3.07 23.22
CA ARG A 326 9.69 3.49 23.27
C ARG A 326 10.13 4.27 22.04
N ASP A 327 9.35 4.20 20.97
CA ASP A 327 9.63 4.88 19.72
C ASP A 327 9.23 6.35 19.86
N SER A 328 10.23 7.22 19.78
CA SER A 328 10.08 8.66 19.99
C SER A 328 9.16 9.32 18.96
N LEU A 329 8.94 8.69 17.80
CA LEU A 329 7.99 9.17 16.80
C LEU A 329 6.53 8.97 17.22
N ASN A 330 6.26 8.08 18.18
CA ASN A 330 4.91 7.87 18.72
C ASN A 330 4.59 8.82 19.88
N HIS A 331 5.55 9.63 20.36
CA HIS A 331 5.31 10.57 21.44
C HIS A 331 4.25 11.61 21.06
N GLY A 332 3.22 11.73 21.92
CA GLY A 332 2.07 12.63 21.70
C GLY A 332 0.93 12.01 20.89
N LEU A 333 1.09 10.78 20.39
CA LEU A 333 -0.02 9.99 19.85
C LEU A 333 -0.67 9.17 20.97
N ARG A 334 -1.97 8.89 20.84
CA ARG A 334 -2.76 8.15 21.84
C ARG A 334 -2.78 6.63 21.62
N GLY A 335 -2.52 6.19 20.40
CA GLY A 335 -2.57 4.78 20.03
C GLY A 335 -2.52 4.59 18.51
N VAL A 336 -2.98 3.43 18.05
CA VAL A 336 -2.90 3.00 16.65
C VAL A 336 -4.31 2.72 16.10
N ARG A 337 -4.57 3.19 14.89
CA ARG A 337 -5.70 2.81 14.06
C ARG A 337 -5.20 2.08 12.82
N SER A 338 -5.55 0.81 12.70
CA SER A 338 -5.12 -0.04 11.59
C SER A 338 -6.26 -0.25 10.60
N TYR A 339 -6.00 0.00 9.32
CA TYR A 339 -6.96 -0.22 8.23
C TYR A 339 -6.59 -1.46 7.42
N PHE A 340 -7.45 -2.47 7.43
CA PHE A 340 -7.18 -3.77 6.82
C PHE A 340 -7.73 -3.87 5.40
N PHE A 341 -6.87 -4.27 4.46
CA PHE A 341 -7.23 -4.43 3.06
C PHE A 341 -7.15 -5.90 2.63
N PRO A 342 -8.11 -6.39 1.85
CA PRO A 342 -8.08 -7.75 1.31
C PRO A 342 -7.00 -7.89 0.23
N ALA A 343 -6.29 -9.00 0.26
CA ALA A 343 -5.35 -9.40 -0.77
C ALA A 343 -5.45 -10.90 -1.03
N ASN A 344 -5.28 -11.32 -2.28
CA ASN A 344 -5.24 -12.74 -2.63
C ASN A 344 -3.80 -13.18 -2.89
N HIS A 345 -3.39 -14.30 -2.32
CA HIS A 345 -2.19 -15.02 -2.75
C HIS A 345 -2.33 -15.35 -4.24
N TYR A 346 -1.44 -14.86 -5.09
CA TYR A 346 -1.52 -15.03 -6.55
C TYR A 346 -0.57 -16.12 -7.05
N ARG A 347 0.74 -15.98 -6.83
CA ARG A 347 1.79 -16.90 -7.32
C ARG A 347 3.00 -16.92 -6.38
N GLY A 348 3.83 -17.96 -6.49
CA GLY A 348 5.06 -18.13 -5.73
C GLY A 348 4.90 -18.97 -4.46
N PHE A 349 6.03 -19.39 -3.90
CA PHE A 349 6.10 -20.08 -2.62
C PHE A 349 6.15 -19.05 -1.49
N PRO A 350 5.32 -19.16 -0.43
CA PRO A 350 5.34 -18.20 0.66
C PRO A 350 6.64 -18.29 1.47
N GLU A 351 7.58 -17.40 1.15
CA GLU A 351 8.80 -17.16 1.93
C GLU A 351 8.68 -15.82 2.67
N TYR A 352 9.22 -15.78 3.89
CA TYR A 352 9.08 -14.65 4.81
C TYR A 352 10.41 -14.25 5.43
N GLN A 353 10.65 -12.94 5.53
CA GLN A 353 11.79 -12.35 6.22
C GLN A 353 11.42 -12.01 7.67
N LEU A 354 11.26 -13.05 8.49
CA LEU A 354 10.88 -12.88 9.90
C LEU A 354 11.94 -12.11 10.70
N ASP A 355 13.21 -12.18 10.31
CA ASP A 355 14.30 -11.48 11.01
C ASP A 355 14.19 -9.95 10.94
N GLN A 356 13.69 -9.42 9.83
CA GLN A 356 13.58 -7.98 9.58
C GLN A 356 12.24 -7.37 10.01
N THR A 357 11.33 -8.21 10.51
CA THR A 357 9.96 -7.81 10.86
C THR A 357 9.70 -8.03 12.34
N ASP A 358 8.57 -7.51 12.82
CA ASP A 358 8.12 -7.68 14.20
C ASP A 358 7.44 -9.05 14.45
N PHE A 359 7.54 -10.00 13.51
CA PHE A 359 6.84 -11.29 13.55
C PHE A 359 7.79 -12.48 13.74
N GLU A 360 7.44 -13.43 14.61
CA GLU A 360 8.26 -14.61 14.91
C GLU A 360 7.83 -15.88 14.20
N ASP A 361 6.54 -15.99 13.83
CA ASP A 361 5.97 -17.17 13.19
C ASP A 361 4.80 -16.78 12.28
N PHE A 362 4.39 -17.69 11.41
CA PHE A 362 3.25 -17.52 10.51
C PHE A 362 2.44 -18.81 10.38
N ALA A 363 1.16 -18.67 10.03
CA ALA A 363 0.29 -19.80 9.74
C ALA A 363 -0.79 -19.41 8.73
N TRP A 364 -1.23 -20.38 7.94
CA TRP A 364 -2.44 -20.32 7.14
C TRP A 364 -3.59 -20.93 7.92
N VAL A 365 -4.62 -20.14 8.22
CA VAL A 365 -5.71 -20.58 9.10
C VAL A 365 -7.07 -20.34 8.43
N PRO A 366 -7.95 -21.34 8.35
CA PRO A 366 -9.29 -21.17 7.81
C PRO A 366 -10.16 -20.39 8.79
N LYS A 367 -11.18 -19.70 8.27
CA LYS A 367 -12.10 -18.88 9.08
C LYS A 367 -12.60 -19.57 10.36
N ARG A 368 -12.92 -20.87 10.26
CA ARG A 368 -13.48 -21.68 11.36
C ARG A 368 -12.50 -21.99 12.50
N LEU A 369 -11.20 -21.82 12.30
CA LEU A 369 -10.16 -22.04 13.31
C LEU A 369 -9.54 -20.74 13.83
N LEU A 370 -9.93 -19.57 13.30
CA LEU A 370 -9.35 -18.28 13.72
C LEU A 370 -9.57 -17.97 15.20
N ASN A 371 -10.63 -18.53 15.80
CA ASN A 371 -10.94 -18.39 17.23
C ASN A 371 -9.90 -19.05 18.15
N GLU A 372 -9.09 -19.99 17.64
CA GLU A 372 -8.01 -20.62 18.40
C GLU A 372 -6.74 -19.76 18.46
N TYR A 373 -6.61 -18.80 17.53
CA TYR A 373 -5.41 -17.97 17.38
C TYR A 373 -5.61 -16.54 17.86
N PHE A 374 -6.76 -15.96 17.54
CA PHE A 374 -7.06 -14.57 17.84
C PHE A 374 -7.68 -14.43 19.23
N ASP A 375 -7.33 -13.34 19.90
CA ASP A 375 -8.07 -12.91 21.08
C ASP A 375 -9.52 -12.65 20.71
N ARG A 376 -10.42 -12.84 21.69
CA ARG A 376 -11.85 -12.78 21.48
C ARG A 376 -12.30 -11.47 20.82
N ASP A 377 -11.82 -10.34 21.31
CA ASP A 377 -12.19 -9.02 20.80
C ASP A 377 -11.71 -8.82 19.35
N TYR A 378 -10.50 -9.29 19.05
CA TYR A 378 -9.95 -9.25 17.70
C TYR A 378 -10.73 -10.19 16.76
N TYR A 379 -11.03 -11.41 17.21
CA TYR A 379 -11.81 -12.39 16.48
C TYR A 379 -13.20 -11.87 16.10
N GLU A 380 -13.93 -11.25 17.04
CA GLU A 380 -15.28 -10.72 16.82
C GLU A 380 -15.33 -9.64 15.73
N ILE A 381 -14.25 -8.86 15.59
CA ILE A 381 -14.10 -7.85 14.54
C ILE A 381 -13.89 -8.53 13.17
N PHE A 382 -12.94 -9.46 13.07
CA PHE A 382 -12.53 -10.02 11.78
C PHE A 382 -13.43 -11.13 11.25
N ILE A 383 -14.14 -11.86 12.11
CA ILE A 383 -14.98 -12.98 11.67
C ILE A 383 -16.10 -12.54 10.72
N ARG A 384 -16.53 -11.28 10.81
CA ARG A 384 -17.54 -10.69 9.93
C ARG A 384 -17.00 -10.35 8.54
N ALA A 385 -15.70 -10.04 8.45
CA ALA A 385 -15.03 -9.70 7.20
C ALA A 385 -14.44 -10.93 6.48
N CYS A 386 -14.06 -11.97 7.21
CA CYS A 386 -13.56 -13.21 6.63
C CYS A 386 -14.69 -14.02 5.96
N LEU A 387 -14.36 -14.71 4.86
CA LEU A 387 -15.23 -15.61 4.12
C LEU A 387 -14.79 -17.06 4.38
N THR A 388 -15.75 -17.98 4.38
CA THR A 388 -15.48 -19.41 4.66
C THR A 388 -14.94 -20.15 3.42
N ARG A 389 -15.51 -19.86 2.23
CA ARG A 389 -15.16 -20.45 0.94
C ARG A 389 -15.01 -19.33 -0.09
#